data_AF-A0A812VUP8-F1
#
_entry.id   AF-A0A812VUP8-F1
#
_cell.length_a   1.000
_cell.length_b   1.000
_cell.length_c   1.000
_cell.angle_alpha   90.00
_cell.angle_beta   90.00
_cell.angle_gamma   90.00
#
_symmetry.space_group_name_H-M   'P 1'
#
loop_
_entity.id
_entity.type
_entity.pdbx_description
1 polymer ?
#
loop_
_entity_poly.entity_id
_entity_poly.type
_entity_poly.pdbx_seq_one_letter_code
_entity_poly.pdbx_strand_id
1 'polypeptide(L)'
;ICLFCMSYGNGPWVTAQLSDEFFAYVYKNQQNGLKDLLRHWQKPLCDSEAMELILSMLNVDPLSRPSADKCLQSGWLMQMAHSPVPRHQQSCAMIV
;
A
#
# COMPACT_ATOMS: atom_id res chain seq x y z
N ILE A 1 -0.51 -0.35 4.43
CA ILE A 1 -1.53 -1.42 4.29
C ILE A 1 -2.68 -0.98 3.40
N CYS A 2 -3.32 0.18 3.64
CA CYS A 2 -4.48 0.61 2.86
C CYS A 2 -4.27 0.61 1.33
N LEU A 3 -3.11 1.09 0.84
CA LEU A 3 -2.80 1.06 -0.59
C LEU A 3 -2.82 -0.38 -1.16
N PHE A 4 -2.23 -1.34 -0.45
CA PHE A 4 -2.30 -2.76 -0.82
C PHE A 4 -3.75 -3.26 -0.84
N CYS A 5 -4.55 -2.95 0.19
CA CYS A 5 -5.95 -3.37 0.24
C CYS A 5 -6.77 -2.80 -0.94
N MET A 6 -6.51 -1.55 -1.34
CA MET A 6 -7.16 -0.96 -2.52
C MET A 6 -6.73 -1.64 -3.81
N SER A 7 -5.47 -2.10 -3.92
CA SER A 7 -4.97 -2.81 -5.10
C SER A 7 -5.48 -4.25 -5.22
N TYR A 8 -5.69 -4.95 -4.10
CA TYR A 8 -5.94 -6.40 -4.09
C TYR A 8 -7.28 -6.82 -3.49
N GLY A 9 -8.00 -5.91 -2.82
CA GLY A 9 -9.29 -6.13 -2.17
C GLY A 9 -9.20 -6.69 -0.75
N ASN A 10 -8.02 -7.13 -0.31
CA ASN A 10 -7.78 -7.69 1.00
C ASN A 10 -6.38 -7.31 1.54
N GLY A 11 -6.18 -7.46 2.85
CA GLY A 11 -4.88 -7.26 3.47
C GLY A 11 -3.92 -8.43 3.21
N PRO A 12 -2.59 -8.18 3.25
CA PRO A 12 -1.58 -9.23 3.06
C PRO A 12 -1.43 -10.15 4.27
N TRP A 13 -1.84 -9.70 5.45
CA TRP A 13 -1.86 -10.42 6.73
C TRP A 13 -2.91 -9.81 7.65
N VAL A 14 -3.29 -10.52 8.72
CA VAL A 14 -4.24 -10.01 9.72
C VAL A 14 -3.52 -9.12 10.73
N THR A 15 -2.34 -9.57 11.18
CA THR A 15 -1.52 -8.81 12.15
C THR A 15 -0.06 -8.80 11.71
N ALA A 16 0.64 -7.68 11.96
CA ALA A 16 2.07 -7.58 11.69
C ALA A 16 2.91 -8.18 12.83
N GLN A 17 2.62 -9.45 13.17
CA GLN A 17 3.30 -10.21 14.22
C GLN A 17 3.86 -11.51 13.63
N LEU A 18 4.95 -12.04 14.19
CA LEU A 18 5.55 -13.29 13.71
C LEU A 18 4.68 -14.53 13.94
N SER A 19 3.60 -14.41 14.71
CA SER A 19 2.54 -15.42 14.85
C SER A 19 1.63 -15.52 13.62
N ASP A 20 1.56 -14.47 12.79
CA ASP A 20 0.84 -14.47 11.52
C ASP A 20 1.75 -15.09 10.44
N GLU A 21 1.30 -16.18 9.84
CA GLU A 21 2.08 -16.97 8.89
C GLU A 21 2.52 -16.15 7.67
N PHE A 22 1.64 -15.29 7.15
CA PHE A 22 1.94 -14.48 5.97
C PHE A 22 2.92 -13.36 6.32
N PHE A 23 2.75 -12.70 7.46
CA PHE A 23 3.73 -11.71 7.92
C PHE A 23 5.08 -12.36 8.23
N ALA A 24 5.12 -13.52 8.89
CA ALA A 24 6.34 -14.26 9.17
C ALA A 24 7.10 -14.67 7.89
N TYR A 25 6.37 -15.10 6.86
CA TYR A 25 6.94 -15.39 5.55
C TYR A 25 7.60 -14.15 4.92
N VAL A 26 6.90 -13.01 4.92
CA VAL A 26 7.44 -11.76 4.38
C VAL A 26 8.63 -11.27 5.20
N TYR A 27 8.58 -11.37 6.53
CA TYR A 27 9.68 -11.03 7.44
C TYR A 27 10.94 -11.85 7.17
N LYS A 28 10.80 -13.17 6.97
CA LYS A 28 11.92 -14.07 6.71
C LYS A 28 12.58 -13.82 5.34
N ASN A 29 11.79 -13.47 4.33
CA ASN A 29 12.26 -13.32 2.94
C ASN A 29 12.57 -11.86 2.54
N GLN A 30 12.34 -10.90 3.45
CA GLN A 30 12.61 -9.46 3.32
C GLN A 30 12.31 -8.87 1.92
N GLN A 31 13.34 -8.63 1.11
CA GLN A 31 13.27 -7.81 -0.11
C GLN A 31 12.25 -8.31 -1.15
N ASN A 32 12.07 -9.63 -1.26
CA ASN A 32 11.13 -10.22 -2.22
C ASN A 32 9.90 -10.86 -1.57
N GLY A 33 9.82 -10.89 -0.24
CA GLY A 33 8.79 -11.65 0.48
C GLY A 33 7.36 -11.30 0.05
N LEU A 34 7.05 -10.01 -0.11
CA LEU A 34 5.71 -9.59 -0.53
C LEU A 34 5.43 -9.92 -2.02
N LYS A 35 6.42 -9.77 -2.90
CA LYS A 35 6.30 -10.13 -4.33
C LYS A 35 6.10 -11.64 -4.49
N ASP A 36 6.84 -12.43 -3.74
CA ASP A 36 6.74 -13.90 -3.75
C ASP A 36 5.41 -14.37 -3.15
N LEU A 37 4.92 -13.70 -2.11
CA LEU A 37 3.58 -13.95 -1.57
C LEU A 37 2.50 -13.70 -2.63
N LEU A 38 2.58 -12.57 -3.37
CA LEU A 38 1.62 -12.27 -4.45
C LEU A 38 1.67 -13.31 -5.58
N ARG A 39 2.88 -13.77 -5.96
CA ARG A 39 3.04 -14.85 -6.94
C ARG A 39 2.43 -16.15 -6.45
N HIS A 40 2.64 -16.50 -5.18
CA HIS A 40 2.05 -17.68 -4.55
C HIS A 40 0.51 -17.60 -4.56
N TRP A 41 -0.05 -16.42 -4.32
CA TRP A 41 -1.48 -16.14 -4.40
C TRP A 41 -2.03 -16.01 -5.82
N GLN A 42 -1.19 -16.18 -6.84
CA GLN A 42 -1.55 -15.99 -8.26
C GLN A 42 -2.17 -14.60 -8.53
N LYS A 43 -1.74 -13.58 -7.77
CA LYS A 43 -2.15 -12.19 -7.97
C LYS A 43 -1.14 -11.50 -8.89
N PRO A 44 -1.61 -10.74 -9.91
CA PRO A 44 -0.70 -9.97 -10.74
C PRO A 44 -0.01 -8.87 -9.92
N LEU A 45 1.23 -8.57 -10.26
CA LEU A 45 1.87 -7.36 -9.73
C LEU A 45 1.20 -6.14 -10.37
N CYS A 46 0.98 -5.09 -9.58
CA CYS A 46 0.59 -3.79 -10.13
C CYS A 46 1.74 -3.17 -10.95
N ASP A 47 1.47 -2.00 -11.53
CA ASP A 47 2.48 -1.16 -12.18
C ASP A 47 3.80 -1.10 -11.37
N SER A 48 4.94 -1.10 -12.04
CA SER A 48 6.24 -1.21 -11.39
C SER A 48 6.48 -0.13 -10.33
N GLU A 49 6.09 1.12 -10.62
CA GLU A 49 6.29 2.23 -9.68
C GLU A 49 5.32 2.14 -8.49
N ALA A 50 4.08 1.72 -8.75
CA ALA A 50 3.10 1.46 -7.69
C ALA A 50 3.56 0.33 -6.77
N MET A 51 4.11 -0.74 -7.33
CA MET A 51 4.60 -1.91 -6.59
C MET A 51 5.81 -1.54 -5.72
N GLU A 52 6.74 -0.76 -6.26
CA GLU A 52 7.89 -0.24 -5.50
C GLU A 52 7.45 0.62 -4.32
N LEU A 53 6.46 1.50 -4.53
CA LEU A 53 5.88 2.29 -3.44
C LEU A 53 5.27 1.38 -2.36
N ILE A 54 4.43 0.42 -2.75
CA ILE A 54 3.81 -0.54 -1.80
C ILE A 54 4.87 -1.29 -1.01
N LEU A 55 5.92 -1.80 -1.67
CA LEU A 55 7.02 -2.51 -1.02
C LEU A 55 7.76 -1.64 0.01
N SER A 56 8.05 -0.39 -0.35
CA SER A 56 8.74 0.53 0.56
C SER A 56 7.89 0.86 1.80
N MET A 57 6.58 1.08 1.61
CA MET A 57 5.64 1.38 2.70
C MET A 57 5.39 0.17 3.62
N LEU A 58 5.45 -1.05 3.06
CA LEU A 58 5.24 -2.30 3.78
C LEU A 58 6.54 -2.99 4.22
N ASN A 59 7.66 -2.25 4.25
CA ASN A 59 8.92 -2.78 4.73
C ASN A 59 8.76 -3.29 6.18
N VAL A 60 9.28 -4.49 6.44
CA VAL A 60 9.20 -5.13 7.76
C VAL A 60 10.05 -4.41 8.80
N ASP A 61 11.14 -3.76 8.37
CA ASP A 61 11.90 -2.85 9.21
C ASP A 61 11.21 -1.45 9.22
N PRO A 62 10.69 -1.01 10.38
CA PRO A 62 10.02 0.29 10.47
C PRO A 62 10.98 1.48 10.25
N LEU A 63 12.27 1.35 10.56
CA LEU A 63 13.24 2.44 10.35
C LEU A 63 13.55 2.65 8.87
N SER A 64 13.39 1.60 8.06
CA SER A 64 13.54 1.64 6.61
C SER A 64 12.29 2.16 5.88
N ARG A 65 11.17 2.40 6.58
CA ARG A 65 9.95 2.91 5.94
C ARG A 65 10.09 4.39 5.58
N PRO A 66 9.65 4.81 4.39
CA PRO A 66 9.59 6.22 4.04
C PRO A 66 8.57 6.98 4.90
N SER A 67 8.83 8.26 5.15
CA SER A 67 7.81 9.17 5.66
C SER A 67 6.71 9.39 4.61
N ALA A 68 5.57 9.93 5.04
CA ALA A 68 4.49 10.30 4.14
C ALA A 68 4.96 11.27 3.04
N ASP A 69 5.75 12.29 3.38
CA ASP A 69 6.31 13.24 2.41
C ASP A 69 7.18 12.55 1.35
N LYS A 70 8.00 11.57 1.75
CA LYS A 70 8.80 10.77 0.83
C LYS A 70 7.92 9.88 -0.05
N CYS A 71 6.83 9.33 0.48
CA CYS A 71 5.89 8.53 -0.31
C CYS A 71 5.23 9.38 -1.41
N LEU A 72 4.78 10.60 -1.07
CA LEU A 72 4.16 11.53 -2.01
C LEU A 72 5.09 11.96 -3.15
N GLN A 73 6.40 11.87 -2.95
CA GLN A 73 7.43 12.14 -3.96
C GLN A 73 7.73 10.92 -4.86
N SER A 74 7.08 9.77 -4.66
CA SER A 74 7.28 8.62 -5.56
C SER A 74 6.81 8.97 -6.98
N GLY A 75 7.48 8.43 -8.00
CA GLY A 75 7.10 8.64 -9.41
C GLY A 75 5.61 8.39 -9.64
N TRP A 76 5.10 7.29 -9.06
CA TRP A 76 3.70 6.91 -9.18
C TRP A 76 2.71 7.95 -8.63
N LEU A 77 2.94 8.49 -7.42
CA LEU A 77 2.04 9.48 -6.82
C LEU A 77 2.24 10.88 -7.41
N MET A 78 3.48 11.22 -7.79
CA MET A 78 3.84 12.48 -8.45
C MET A 78 3.06 12.70 -9.76
N GLN A 79 2.76 11.63 -10.51
CA GLN A 79 1.95 11.71 -11.72
C GLN A 79 0.54 12.27 -11.46
N MET A 80 0.03 12.11 -10.24
CA MET A 80 -1.29 12.60 -9.80
C MET A 80 -1.19 13.91 -9.00
N ALA A 81 0.01 14.46 -8.83
CA ALA A 81 0.20 15.70 -8.08
C ALA A 81 -0.64 16.84 -8.67
N HIS A 82 -1.22 17.65 -7.78
CA HIS A 82 -2.08 18.79 -8.13
C HIS A 82 -3.34 18.46 -8.95
N SER A 83 -3.65 17.17 -9.14
CA SER A 83 -4.90 16.77 -9.76
C SER A 83 -6.06 17.18 -8.85
N PRO A 84 -7.09 17.88 -9.36
CA PRO A 84 -8.19 18.32 -8.55
C PRO A 84 -8.98 17.11 -8.06
N VAL A 85 -9.11 16.99 -6.74
CA VAL A 85 -9.96 15.96 -6.12
C VAL A 85 -11.39 16.50 -6.07
N PRO A 86 -12.38 15.82 -6.69
CA PRO A 86 -13.77 16.22 -6.63
C PRO A 86 -14.22 16.31 -5.17
N ARG A 87 -14.79 17.45 -4.79
CA ARG A 87 -15.41 17.63 -3.48
C ARG A 87 -16.89 17.34 -3.64
N HIS A 88 -17.47 16.55 -2.74
CA HIS A 88 -18.92 16.42 -2.68
C HIS A 88 -19.52 17.83 -2.44
N GLN A 89 -20.53 18.20 -3.24
CA GLN A 89 -21.30 19.40 -2.97
C GLN A 89 -21.94 19.23 -1.59
N GLN A 90 -21.63 20.11 -0.65
CA GLN A 90 -22.34 20.16 0.63
C GLN A 90 -23.77 20.61 0.33
N SER A 91 -24.69 19.66 0.18
CA SER A 91 -26.11 19.95 0.25
C SER A 91 -26.44 20.29 1.70
N CYS A 92 -26.31 21.58 2.07
CA CYS A 92 -27.04 22.11 3.21
C CYS A 92 -28.53 22.06 2.85
N ALA A 93 -29.18 20.93 3.15
CA ALA A 93 -30.63 20.90 3.25
C ALA A 93 -31.00 21.78 4.45
N MET A 94 -31.30 23.06 4.17
CA MET A 94 -32.01 23.92 5.10
C MET A 94 -33.39 23.31 5.28
N ILE A 95 -33.58 22.52 6.34
CA ILE A 95 -34.91 22.16 6.83
C ILE A 95 -35.45 23.47 7.41
N VAL A 96 -36.39 24.09 6.69
CA VAL A 96 -37.23 25.19 7.17
C VAL A 96 -38.53 24.61 7.69
#